data_AF-A0A964LLC3-F1
#
_entry.id   AF-A0A964LLC3-F1
#
_cell.length_a   1.000
_cell.length_b   1.000
_cell.length_c   1.000
_cell.angle_alpha   90.00
_cell.angle_beta   90.00
_cell.angle_gamma   90.00
#
_symmetry.space_group_name_H-M   'P 1'
#
loop_
_entity.id
_entity.type
_entity.pdbx_description
1 polymer ?
#
loop_
_entity_poly.entity_id
_entity_poly.type
_entity_poly.pdbx_seq_one_letter_code
_entity_poly.pdbx_strand_id
1 'polypeptide(L)' 'MHARTIRRLFLDYFAAKGHREVPSSALVPADDPTLLFTNAG' A
#
# COMPACT_ATOMS: atom_id res chain seq x y z
N MET A 1 8.15 0.86 20.08
CA MET A 1 7.25 0.44 18.97
C MET A 1 8.11 -0.03 17.81
N HIS A 2 7.85 -1.20 17.24
CA HIS A 2 8.59 -1.72 16.07
C HIS A 2 7.91 -1.28 14.77
N ALA A 3 8.68 -1.02 13.70
CA ALA A 3 8.15 -0.56 12.41
C ALA A 3 7.06 -1.49 11.84
N ARG A 4 7.23 -2.81 12.01
CA ARG A 4 6.21 -3.83 11.63
C ARG A 4 4.88 -3.62 12.35
N THR A 5 4.93 -3.26 13.64
CA THR A 5 3.74 -3.00 14.46
C THR A 5 3.01 -1.75 13.98
N ILE A 6 3.74 -0.67 13.68
CA ILE A 6 3.15 0.59 13.18
C ILE A 6 2.44 0.35 11.84
N ARG A 7 3.08 -0.38 10.90
CA ARG A 7 2.45 -0.75 9.63
C ARG A 7 1.13 -1.48 9.85
N ARG A 8 1.08 -2.43 10.79
CA ARG A 8 -0.15 -3.19 11.04
C ARG A 8 -1.24 -2.32 11.66
N LEU A 9 -0.90 -1.46 12.62
CA LEU A 9 -1.84 -0.53 13.25
C LEU A 9 -2.49 0.42 12.24
N PHE A 10 -1.73 0.93 11.27
CA PHE A 10 -2.25 1.77 10.20
C PHE A 10 -3.32 1.03 9.37
N LEU A 11 -3.00 -0.19 8.92
CA LEU A 11 -3.90 -1.00 8.10
C LEU A 11 -5.17 -1.39 8.88
N ASP A 12 -5.02 -1.80 10.14
CA ASP A 12 -6.15 -2.18 11.00
C ASP A 12 -7.09 -1.00 11.28
N TYR A 13 -6.55 0.22 11.48
CA TYR A 13 -7.36 1.42 11.69
C TYR A 13 -8.30 1.69 10.51
N PHE A 14 -7.77 1.67 9.28
CA PHE A 14 -8.58 1.94 8.08
C PHE A 14 -9.52 0.78 7.76
N ALA A 15 -9.10 -0.46 8.00
CA ALA A 15 -9.97 -1.64 7.87
C ALA A 15 -11.19 -1.55 8.81
N ALA A 16 -11.00 -1.15 10.07
CA ALA A 16 -12.08 -0.93 11.03
C ALA A 16 -13.03 0.21 10.62
N LYS A 17 -12.59 1.11 9.74
CA LYS A 17 -13.41 2.18 9.13
C LYS A 17 -14.05 1.77 7.80
N GLY A 18 -13.95 0.50 7.41
CA GLY A 18 -14.56 -0.03 6.20
C GLY A 18 -13.69 0.08 4.93
N HIS A 19 -12.41 0.44 5.05
CA HIS A 19 -11.50 0.41 3.90
C HIS A 19 -11.04 -1.03 3.64
N ARG A 20 -10.91 -1.40 2.36
CA ARG A 20 -10.36 -2.70 1.98
C ARG A 20 -8.84 -2.65 2.03
N GLU A 21 -8.20 -3.57 2.75
CA GLU A 21 -6.76 -3.80 2.63
C GLU A 21 -6.46 -4.39 1.25
N VAL A 22 -5.67 -3.67 0.45
CA VAL A 22 -5.20 -4.12 -0.87
C VAL A 22 -3.68 -4.24 -0.80
N PRO A 23 -3.09 -5.36 -1.29
CA PRO A 23 -1.64 -5.50 -1.35
C PRO A 23 -0.99 -4.39 -2.19
N SER A 24 0.25 -4.05 -1.86
CA SER A 24 1.06 -3.14 -2.70
C SER A 24 1.14 -3.67 -4.13
N SER A 25 1.05 -2.78 -5.10
CA SER A 25 1.33 -3.08 -6.49
C SER A 25 2.82 -3.37 -6.72
N ALA A 26 3.14 -3.89 -7.91
CA ALA A 26 4.51 -4.12 -8.33
C ALA A 26 5.29 -2.81 -8.46
N LEU A 27 6.62 -2.88 -8.32
CA LEU A 27 7.50 -1.73 -8.52
C LEU A 27 7.52 -1.23 -9.98
N VAL A 28 7.35 -2.15 -10.94
CA VAL A 28 7.29 -1.84 -12.37
C VAL A 28 5.82 -1.80 -12.80
N PRO A 29 5.32 -0.66 -13.31
CA PRO A 29 3.95 -0.55 -13.81
C PRO A 29 3.70 -1.51 -14.99
N ALA A 30 2.56 -2.20 -14.98
CA ALA A 30 2.21 -3.12 -16.07
C ALA A 30 1.60 -2.39 -17.28
N ASP A 31 0.77 -1.36 -17.02
CA ASP A 31 -0.14 -0.79 -18.02
C ASP A 31 0.05 0.71 -18.24
N ASP A 32 1.05 1.34 -17.61
CA ASP A 32 1.37 2.75 -17.81
C ASP A 32 2.74 2.93 -18.47
N PRO A 33 2.79 3.18 -19.79
CA PRO A 33 4.05 3.34 -20.52
C PRO A 33 4.74 4.68 -20.24
N THR A 34 4.09 5.61 -19.52
CA THR A 34 4.65 6.92 -19.18
C THR A 34 5.38 6.92 -17.84
N LEU A 35 5.15 5.91 -17.00
CA LEU A 35 5.71 5.81 -15.66
C LEU A 35 6.83 4.77 -15.59
N LEU A 36 8.01 5.18 -15.12
CA LEU A 36 9.16 4.28 -15.03
C LEU A 36 9.07 3.30 -13.83
N PHE A 37 8.68 3.79 -12.65
CA PHE A 37 8.48 2.98 -11.45
C PHE A 37 7.31 3.51 -10.62
N THR A 38 6.65 2.62 -9.88
CA THR A 38 5.60 2.97 -8.91
C THR A 38 6.18 3.94 -7.86
N ASN A 39 5.68 5.17 -7.88
CA ASN A 39 6.14 6.26 -7.00
C ASN A 39 5.16 6.56 -5.86
N ALA A 40 3.95 6.01 -5.92
CA ALA A 40 2.90 6.16 -4.93
C ALA A 40 2.05 4.89 -4.85
N GLY A 41 1.45 4.67 -3.68
CA GLY A 41 0.43 3.64 -3.44
C GLY A 41 -0.95 4.25 -3.31
#